data_AF-A0A7V3J0L3-F1
#
_entry.id   AF-A0A7V3J0L3-F1
#
_cell.length_a   1.000
_cell.length_b   1.000
_cell.length_c   1.000
_cell.angle_alpha   90.00
_cell.angle_beta   90.00
_cell.angle_gamma   90.00
#
_symmetry.space_group_name_H-M   'P 1'
#
loop_
_entity.id
_entity.type
_entity.pdbx_description
1 polymer ?
#
loop_
_entity_poly.entity_id
_entity_poly.type
_entity_poly.pdbx_seq_one_letter_code
_entity_poly.pdbx_strand_id
1 'polypeptide(L)'
;KIGVQLYVKRVFVMGDCDQLLPRYLRFVKGVVDAQDMSLNVSREMLQQDRQINAIRRRLTKKVLSTIEDLQSQRPEDYRTFWTQFGTVLKEGLMLDFDNQDTLLRISSFASTHSDEQLTTLAEYVGRMKDAQKQIFYATGESREQLLKSPHLEAFKAKGYEVLLLTDPVDEIWVGQVSEFDGKPLQSVAKGEVDLDSEEEKAAQEAERQEQQKDFADLLTWLQDTLSDHVKEVRLSTRLTESPACLITDSFGITPALARMCRASGQVVPVGKRILEINPKHPLIIGLQQAHRHRGDDDAKSAELTETAELLYGTALLAEGDIPEDPAKFAGLLAGRLARSV
;
A
#
# COMPACT_ATOMS: atom_id res chain seq x y z
N LYS A 1 -20.84 -14.78 21.86
CA LYS A 1 -19.97 -15.90 21.41
C LYS A 1 -20.83 -16.96 20.78
N ILE A 2 -20.95 -16.98 19.45
CA ILE A 2 -21.69 -18.02 18.71
C ILE A 2 -21.02 -18.17 17.35
N GLY A 3 -19.93 -18.93 17.26
CA GLY A 3 -19.41 -19.44 15.99
C GLY A 3 -20.15 -20.72 15.57
N VAL A 4 -19.51 -21.56 14.76
CA VAL A 4 -20.11 -22.81 14.27
C VAL A 4 -20.20 -23.84 15.39
N GLN A 5 -21.37 -24.45 15.55
CA GLN A 5 -21.62 -25.53 16.51
C GLN A 5 -21.36 -26.89 15.86
N LEU A 6 -20.66 -27.76 16.58
CA LEU A 6 -20.42 -29.15 16.17
C LEU A 6 -21.40 -30.09 16.89
N TYR A 7 -22.10 -30.86 16.08
CA TYR A 7 -22.92 -31.99 16.48
C TYR A 7 -22.34 -33.26 15.86
N VAL A 8 -22.49 -34.37 16.57
CA VAL A 8 -22.17 -35.69 16.06
C VAL A 8 -23.40 -36.56 16.25
N LYS A 9 -23.94 -37.09 15.15
CA LYS A 9 -25.18 -37.90 15.16
C LYS A 9 -26.31 -37.18 15.89
N ARG A 10 -26.49 -35.88 15.61
CA ARG A 10 -27.48 -34.98 16.24
C ARG A 10 -27.29 -34.74 17.74
N VAL A 11 -26.20 -35.20 18.32
CA VAL A 11 -25.83 -34.91 19.72
C VAL A 11 -24.89 -33.71 19.73
N PHE A 12 -25.21 -32.70 20.54
CA PHE A 12 -24.34 -31.53 20.72
C PHE A 12 -23.00 -31.96 21.32
N VAL A 13 -21.90 -31.60 20.65
CA VAL A 13 -20.54 -31.88 21.14
C VAL A 13 -19.90 -30.61 21.68
N MET A 14 -19.88 -29.55 20.88
CA MET A 14 -19.28 -28.28 21.29
C MET A 14 -19.82 -27.09 20.50
N GLY A 15 -19.91 -25.95 21.18
CA GLY A 15 -20.12 -24.65 20.53
C GLY A 15 -18.79 -23.98 20.20
N ASP A 16 -18.83 -23.06 19.24
CA ASP A 16 -17.67 -22.23 18.85
C ASP A 16 -16.45 -23.09 18.48
N CYS A 17 -16.67 -24.01 17.53
CA CYS A 17 -15.64 -24.95 17.09
C CYS A 17 -14.72 -24.27 16.05
N ASP A 18 -13.69 -23.59 16.53
CA ASP A 18 -12.67 -22.89 15.71
C ASP A 18 -11.92 -23.81 14.74
N GLN A 19 -12.03 -25.14 14.90
CA GLN A 19 -11.45 -26.12 13.98
C GLN A 19 -12.28 -26.29 12.69
N LEU A 20 -13.54 -25.85 12.64
CA LEU A 20 -14.42 -26.03 11.49
C LEU A 20 -14.28 -24.95 10.42
N LEU A 21 -13.76 -23.77 10.77
CA LEU A 21 -13.56 -22.68 9.83
C LEU A 21 -12.26 -21.93 10.15
N PRO A 22 -11.57 -21.40 9.13
CA PRO A 22 -10.43 -20.54 9.35
C PRO A 22 -10.84 -19.22 10.02
N ARG A 23 -9.90 -18.58 10.73
CA ARG A 23 -10.15 -17.35 11.52
C ARG A 23 -10.66 -16.17 10.69
N TYR A 24 -10.33 -16.10 9.41
CA TYR A 24 -10.83 -15.05 8.50
C TYR A 24 -12.32 -15.25 8.12
N LEU A 25 -12.93 -16.40 8.48
CA LEU A 25 -14.37 -16.69 8.35
C LEU A 25 -15.08 -16.74 9.71
N ARG A 26 -14.50 -16.16 10.77
CA ARG A 26 -15.04 -16.17 12.14
C ARG A 26 -16.43 -15.53 12.31
N PHE A 27 -16.89 -14.78 11.30
CA PHE A 27 -18.23 -14.19 11.29
C PHE A 27 -19.33 -15.21 10.98
N VAL A 28 -18.98 -16.36 10.40
CA VAL A 28 -19.94 -17.40 10.03
C VAL A 28 -20.53 -18.07 11.27
N LYS A 29 -21.85 -18.20 11.27
CA LYS A 29 -22.61 -18.89 12.32
C LYS A 29 -23.40 -20.02 11.69
N GLY A 30 -23.50 -21.14 12.39
CA GLY A 30 -24.25 -22.28 11.89
C GLY A 30 -24.05 -23.54 12.71
N VAL A 31 -24.56 -24.65 12.18
CA VAL A 31 -24.51 -25.97 12.80
C VAL A 31 -23.93 -26.95 11.79
N VAL A 32 -23.00 -27.79 12.25
CA VAL A 32 -22.42 -28.90 11.49
C VAL A 32 -22.75 -30.19 12.23
N ASP A 33 -23.48 -31.10 11.58
CA ASP A 33 -23.80 -32.42 12.12
C ASP A 33 -23.00 -33.51 11.39
N ALA A 34 -21.95 -34.02 12.04
CA ALA A 34 -21.06 -35.02 11.49
C ALA A 34 -21.55 -36.44 11.85
N GLN A 35 -22.01 -37.20 10.85
CA GLN A 35 -22.55 -38.55 11.07
C GLN A 35 -21.47 -39.61 11.32
N ASP A 36 -20.29 -39.42 10.71
CA ASP A 36 -19.21 -40.43 10.67
C ASP A 36 -18.14 -40.24 11.76
N MET A 37 -18.37 -39.33 12.70
CA MET A 37 -17.48 -39.05 13.82
C MET A 37 -17.87 -39.84 15.08
N SER A 38 -16.88 -40.07 15.96
CA SER A 38 -17.12 -40.60 17.30
C SER A 38 -17.78 -39.53 18.19
N LEU A 39 -18.54 -39.94 19.21
CA LEU A 39 -19.09 -39.01 20.21
C LEU A 39 -18.04 -38.61 21.26
N ASN A 40 -17.03 -39.46 21.49
CA ASN A 40 -16.01 -39.26 22.52
C ASN A 40 -14.82 -38.48 21.96
N VAL A 41 -15.03 -37.23 21.54
CA VAL A 41 -13.97 -36.41 20.93
C VAL A 41 -13.62 -35.24 21.83
N SER A 42 -12.35 -35.15 22.22
CA SER A 42 -11.81 -34.00 22.95
C SER A 42 -11.39 -32.88 21.98
N ARG A 43 -11.19 -31.66 22.48
CA ARG A 43 -10.68 -30.54 21.68
C ARG A 43 -9.32 -30.84 21.04
N GLU A 44 -8.45 -31.57 21.73
CA GLU A 44 -7.14 -31.99 21.23
C GLU A 44 -7.28 -33.00 20.08
N MET A 45 -8.19 -33.98 20.23
CA MET A 45 -8.46 -34.95 19.19
C MET A 45 -9.01 -34.29 17.92
N LEU A 46 -9.90 -33.29 18.06
CA LEU A 46 -10.47 -32.56 16.92
C LEU A 46 -9.41 -31.81 16.09
N GLN A 47 -8.35 -31.29 16.73
CA GLN A 47 -7.28 -30.59 16.03
C GLN A 47 -6.48 -31.51 15.09
N GLN A 48 -6.33 -32.79 15.47
CA GLN A 48 -5.58 -33.78 14.71
C GLN A 48 -6.47 -34.64 13.80
N ASP A 49 -7.79 -34.46 13.86
CA ASP A 49 -8.75 -35.29 13.15
C ASP A 49 -8.76 -34.96 11.64
N ARG A 50 -8.53 -36.00 10.82
CA ARG A 50 -8.52 -35.88 9.35
C ARG A 50 -9.91 -35.53 8.79
N GLN A 51 -10.98 -36.01 9.39
CA GLN A 51 -12.35 -35.70 8.99
C GLN A 51 -12.67 -34.24 9.29
N ILE A 52 -12.29 -33.70 10.46
CA ILE A 52 -12.48 -32.28 10.78
C ILE A 52 -11.76 -31.39 9.78
N ASN A 53 -10.52 -31.72 9.42
CA ASN A 53 -9.79 -30.98 8.40
C ASN A 53 -10.47 -31.04 7.01
N ALA A 54 -11.03 -32.19 6.63
CA ALA A 54 -11.80 -32.33 5.40
C ALA A 54 -13.11 -31.51 5.44
N ILE A 55 -13.82 -31.53 6.58
CA ILE A 55 -15.02 -30.72 6.81
C ILE A 55 -14.67 -29.23 6.70
N ARG A 56 -13.61 -28.78 7.37
CA ARG A 56 -13.13 -27.39 7.31
C ARG A 56 -12.89 -26.93 5.88
N ARG A 57 -12.13 -27.71 5.09
CA ARG A 57 -11.86 -27.37 3.68
C ARG A 57 -13.14 -27.24 2.85
N ARG A 58 -14.11 -28.15 3.04
CA ARG A 58 -15.40 -28.11 2.33
C ARG A 58 -16.24 -26.91 2.75
N LEU A 59 -16.30 -26.62 4.04
CA LEU A 59 -17.04 -25.46 4.56
C LEU A 59 -16.42 -24.15 4.08
N THR A 60 -15.10 -24.00 4.14
CA THR A 60 -14.39 -22.85 3.58
C THR A 60 -14.79 -22.61 2.13
N LYS A 61 -14.63 -23.63 1.27
CA LYS A 61 -15.00 -23.51 -0.15
C LYS A 61 -16.47 -23.16 -0.35
N LYS A 62 -17.37 -23.76 0.44
CA LYS A 62 -18.80 -23.45 0.34
C LYS A 62 -19.12 -22.02 0.76
N VAL A 63 -18.48 -21.51 1.81
CA VAL A 63 -18.65 -20.12 2.26
C VAL A 63 -18.13 -19.15 1.20
N LEU A 64 -16.93 -19.37 0.66
CA LEU A 64 -16.36 -18.52 -0.38
C LEU A 64 -17.22 -18.49 -1.65
N SER A 65 -17.67 -19.65 -2.12
CA SER A 65 -18.63 -19.75 -3.24
C SER A 65 -19.96 -19.04 -2.94
N THR A 66 -20.42 -19.07 -1.69
CA THR A 66 -21.65 -18.34 -1.31
C THR A 66 -21.45 -16.83 -1.37
N ILE A 67 -20.26 -16.34 -1.03
CA ILE A 67 -19.91 -14.90 -1.14
C ILE A 67 -19.79 -14.50 -2.61
N GLU A 68 -19.22 -15.35 -3.46
CA GLU A 68 -19.16 -15.15 -4.92
C GLU A 68 -20.57 -15.09 -5.55
N ASP A 69 -21.46 -16.00 -5.16
CA ASP A 69 -22.88 -15.95 -5.56
C ASP A 69 -23.56 -14.66 -5.08
N LEU A 70 -23.22 -14.19 -3.87
CA LEU A 70 -23.73 -12.92 -3.34
C LEU A 70 -23.26 -11.74 -4.19
N GLN A 71 -21.97 -11.70 -4.53
CA GLN A 71 -21.37 -10.63 -5.34
C GLN A 71 -22.02 -10.55 -6.72
N SER A 72 -22.27 -11.69 -7.36
CA SER A 72 -22.80 -11.76 -8.72
C SER A 72 -24.32 -11.64 -8.83
N GLN A 73 -25.08 -12.22 -7.88
CA GLN A 73 -26.54 -12.34 -7.98
C GLN A 73 -27.28 -11.34 -7.08
N ARG A 74 -26.63 -10.83 -6.02
CA ARG A 74 -27.25 -9.96 -5.01
C ARG A 74 -26.27 -8.86 -4.55
N PRO A 75 -25.90 -7.93 -5.46
CA PRO A 75 -24.83 -6.97 -5.23
C PRO A 75 -25.04 -6.04 -4.01
N GLU A 76 -26.29 -5.69 -3.68
CA GLU A 76 -26.59 -4.87 -2.49
C GLU A 76 -26.38 -5.64 -1.17
N ASP A 77 -26.76 -6.93 -1.14
CA ASP A 77 -26.47 -7.80 0.00
C ASP A 77 -24.94 -7.98 0.14
N TYR A 78 -24.24 -8.14 -0.99
CA TYR A 78 -22.78 -8.22 -1.01
C TYR A 78 -22.13 -6.94 -0.52
N ARG A 79 -22.61 -5.76 -0.92
CA ARG A 79 -22.08 -4.47 -0.44
C ARG A 79 -22.23 -4.35 1.07
N THR A 80 -23.38 -4.77 1.60
CA THR A 80 -23.62 -4.84 3.05
C THR A 80 -22.65 -5.80 3.73
N PHE A 81 -22.50 -7.02 3.18
CA PHE A 81 -21.54 -8.01 3.67
C PHE A 81 -20.10 -7.47 3.68
N TRP A 82 -19.65 -6.89 2.56
CA TRP A 82 -18.30 -6.39 2.40
C TRP A 82 -17.99 -5.24 3.35
N THR A 83 -18.95 -4.34 3.56
CA THR A 83 -18.83 -3.24 4.54
C THR A 83 -18.64 -3.75 5.96
N GLN A 84 -19.27 -4.88 6.33
CA GLN A 84 -19.20 -5.43 7.68
C GLN A 84 -18.00 -6.39 7.90
N PHE A 85 -17.63 -7.15 6.87
CA PHE A 85 -16.72 -8.28 7.00
C PHE A 85 -15.52 -8.26 6.04
N GLY A 86 -15.44 -7.31 5.09
CA GLY A 86 -14.40 -7.24 4.07
C GLY A 86 -12.99 -7.18 4.66
N THR A 87 -12.75 -6.32 5.65
CA THR A 87 -11.45 -6.22 6.34
C THR A 87 -11.03 -7.55 6.98
N VAL A 88 -12.00 -8.29 7.56
CA VAL A 88 -11.74 -9.61 8.16
C VAL A 88 -11.47 -10.67 7.10
N LEU A 89 -12.22 -10.63 6.00
CA LEU A 89 -12.08 -11.58 4.89
C LEU A 89 -10.71 -11.42 4.21
N LYS A 90 -10.20 -10.18 4.09
CA LYS A 90 -8.87 -9.87 3.55
C LYS A 90 -7.73 -10.51 4.35
N GLU A 91 -7.90 -10.85 5.62
CA GLU A 91 -6.91 -11.63 6.38
C GLU A 91 -6.63 -12.99 5.72
N GLY A 92 -7.62 -13.57 5.02
CA GLY A 92 -7.46 -14.83 4.29
C GLY A 92 -6.40 -14.76 3.19
N LEU A 93 -6.17 -13.58 2.60
CA LEU A 93 -5.19 -13.37 1.53
C LEU A 93 -3.75 -13.70 1.96
N MET A 94 -3.47 -13.69 3.26
CA MET A 94 -2.15 -13.99 3.84
C MET A 94 -2.08 -15.37 4.51
N LEU A 95 -3.23 -15.99 4.77
CA LEU A 95 -3.34 -17.17 5.63
C LEU A 95 -3.79 -18.42 4.89
N ASP A 96 -4.40 -18.28 3.71
CA ASP A 96 -5.04 -19.37 2.97
C ASP A 96 -4.65 -19.34 1.48
N PHE A 97 -3.40 -19.75 1.21
CA PHE A 97 -2.84 -19.81 -0.13
C PHE A 97 -3.65 -20.70 -1.09
N ASP A 98 -4.25 -21.78 -0.59
CA ASP A 98 -5.09 -22.69 -1.38
C ASP A 98 -6.34 -21.99 -1.95
N ASN A 99 -6.80 -20.90 -1.32
CA ASN A 99 -8.00 -20.15 -1.71
C ASN A 99 -7.70 -18.68 -2.04
N GLN A 100 -6.41 -18.29 -2.16
CA GLN A 100 -5.99 -16.89 -2.35
C GLN A 100 -6.62 -16.27 -3.60
N ASP A 101 -6.63 -16.98 -4.73
CA ASP A 101 -7.24 -16.48 -5.97
C ASP A 101 -8.75 -16.24 -5.84
N THR A 102 -9.47 -17.14 -5.17
CA THR A 102 -10.90 -16.97 -4.91
C THR A 102 -11.14 -15.77 -4.00
N LEU A 103 -10.34 -15.63 -2.94
CA LEU A 103 -10.40 -14.49 -2.03
C LEU A 103 -10.14 -13.17 -2.76
N LEU A 104 -9.19 -13.11 -3.68
CA LEU A 104 -8.92 -11.94 -4.52
C LEU A 104 -10.11 -11.60 -5.42
N ARG A 105 -10.72 -12.60 -6.06
CA ARG A 105 -11.89 -12.41 -6.94
C ARG A 105 -13.10 -11.85 -6.19
N ILE A 106 -13.37 -12.36 -4.99
CA ILE A 106 -14.51 -11.90 -4.16
C ILE A 106 -14.18 -10.64 -3.33
N SER A 107 -13.00 -10.04 -3.52
CA SER A 107 -12.61 -8.83 -2.81
C SER A 107 -12.98 -7.57 -3.58
N SER A 108 -13.34 -6.51 -2.85
CA SER A 108 -13.65 -5.20 -3.43
C SER A 108 -12.84 -4.08 -2.76
N PHE A 109 -12.38 -3.13 -3.57
CA PHE A 109 -11.43 -2.11 -3.17
C PHE A 109 -11.91 -0.74 -3.64
N ALA A 110 -11.57 0.32 -2.90
CA ALA A 110 -11.74 1.67 -3.42
C ALA A 110 -10.69 1.90 -4.52
N SER A 111 -11.00 2.74 -5.50
CA SER A 111 -10.03 3.16 -6.51
C SER A 111 -10.22 4.64 -6.89
N THR A 112 -9.30 5.17 -7.69
CA THR A 112 -9.42 6.50 -8.29
C THR A 112 -10.49 6.61 -9.37
N HIS A 113 -11.09 5.48 -9.81
CA HIS A 113 -12.14 5.48 -10.83
C HIS A 113 -13.49 5.97 -10.30
N SER A 114 -13.79 5.73 -9.01
CA SER A 114 -15.05 6.12 -8.37
C SER A 114 -14.83 6.64 -6.95
N ASP A 115 -15.62 7.64 -6.57
CA ASP A 115 -15.61 8.20 -5.21
C ASP A 115 -16.43 7.39 -4.21
N GLU A 116 -17.40 6.59 -4.69
CA GLU A 116 -18.35 5.89 -3.83
C GLU A 116 -18.40 4.39 -4.07
N GLN A 117 -18.16 3.95 -5.30
CA GLN A 117 -18.27 2.54 -5.68
C GLN A 117 -16.94 1.84 -5.48
N LEU A 118 -16.99 0.70 -4.79
CA LEU A 118 -15.87 -0.22 -4.74
C LEU A 118 -15.81 -1.00 -6.04
N THR A 119 -14.63 -1.50 -6.37
CA THR A 119 -14.39 -2.30 -7.56
C THR A 119 -13.66 -3.60 -7.22
N THR A 120 -13.93 -4.66 -7.98
CA THR A 120 -13.15 -5.90 -7.93
C THR A 120 -11.87 -5.77 -8.76
N LEU A 121 -10.92 -6.68 -8.55
CA LEU A 121 -9.72 -6.74 -9.40
C LEU A 121 -10.07 -7.10 -10.86
N ALA A 122 -11.09 -7.93 -11.08
CA ALA A 122 -11.55 -8.27 -12.43
C ALA A 122 -12.09 -7.04 -13.17
N GLU A 123 -12.87 -6.23 -12.49
CA GLU A 123 -13.38 -4.96 -13.03
C GLU A 123 -12.26 -3.95 -13.28
N TYR A 124 -11.28 -3.83 -12.38
CA TYR A 124 -10.08 -3.03 -12.61
C TYR A 124 -9.35 -3.51 -13.86
N VAL A 125 -9.11 -4.81 -14.00
CA VAL A 125 -8.44 -5.40 -15.18
C VAL A 125 -9.23 -5.10 -16.46
N GLY A 126 -10.56 -5.17 -16.40
CA GLY A 126 -11.43 -4.80 -17.53
C GLY A 126 -11.35 -3.33 -17.96
N ARG A 127 -10.82 -2.44 -17.11
CA ARG A 127 -10.59 -1.01 -17.40
C ARG A 127 -9.12 -0.65 -17.61
N MET A 128 -8.20 -1.63 -17.52
CA MET A 128 -6.79 -1.39 -17.79
C MET A 128 -6.59 -0.90 -19.22
N LYS A 129 -5.63 0.00 -19.39
CA LYS A 129 -5.22 0.45 -20.73
C LYS A 129 -4.49 -0.67 -21.47
N ASP A 130 -4.53 -0.65 -22.81
CA ASP A 130 -3.93 -1.71 -23.66
C ASP A 130 -2.45 -1.99 -23.35
N ALA A 131 -1.66 -0.96 -23.08
CA ALA A 131 -0.23 -1.10 -22.76
C ALA A 131 0.06 -1.37 -21.27
N GLN A 132 -0.96 -1.31 -20.40
CA GLN A 132 -0.80 -1.45 -18.96
C GLN A 132 -0.56 -2.92 -18.58
N LYS A 133 0.53 -3.17 -17.84
CA LYS A 133 0.91 -4.53 -17.40
C LYS A 133 0.64 -4.75 -15.92
N GLN A 134 0.68 -3.70 -15.10
CA GLN A 134 0.53 -3.79 -13.65
C GLN A 134 -0.83 -3.26 -13.16
N ILE A 135 -1.28 -3.81 -12.03
CA ILE A 135 -2.36 -3.26 -11.21
C ILE A 135 -1.73 -2.30 -10.21
N PHE A 136 -2.04 -1.02 -10.31
CA PHE A 136 -1.46 0.00 -9.43
C PHE A 136 -2.27 0.14 -8.15
N TYR A 137 -1.57 0.26 -7.02
CA TYR A 137 -2.20 0.48 -5.72
C TYR A 137 -1.40 1.48 -4.86
N ALA A 138 -2.11 2.12 -3.94
CA ALA A 138 -1.56 2.96 -2.89
C ALA A 138 -2.12 2.52 -1.53
N THR A 139 -1.27 2.45 -0.51
CA THR A 139 -1.65 2.16 0.86
C THR A 139 -1.51 3.40 1.74
N GLY A 140 -2.45 3.63 2.64
CA GLY A 140 -2.47 4.82 3.49
C GLY A 140 -3.57 4.78 4.55
N GLU A 141 -3.68 5.82 5.38
CA GLU A 141 -4.63 5.82 6.50
C GLU A 141 -6.04 6.27 6.09
N SER A 142 -6.15 7.00 4.98
CA SER A 142 -7.45 7.46 4.46
C SER A 142 -7.43 7.70 2.95
N ARG A 143 -8.61 7.64 2.33
CA ARG A 143 -8.81 8.00 0.92
C ARG A 143 -8.32 9.42 0.63
N GLU A 144 -8.65 10.37 1.51
CA GLU A 144 -8.28 11.79 1.32
C GLU A 144 -6.77 11.98 1.28
N GLN A 145 -6.05 11.35 2.21
CA GLN A 145 -4.58 11.38 2.24
C GLN A 145 -4.01 10.78 0.95
N LEU A 146 -4.50 9.62 0.53
CA LEU A 146 -4.02 8.95 -0.68
C LEU A 146 -4.24 9.79 -1.94
N LEU A 147 -5.42 10.38 -2.10
CA LEU A 147 -5.74 11.22 -3.26
C LEU A 147 -4.90 12.49 -3.35
N LYS A 148 -4.35 12.96 -2.23
CA LYS A 148 -3.46 14.12 -2.14
C LYS A 148 -1.97 13.74 -2.16
N SER A 149 -1.65 12.45 -2.25
CA SER A 149 -0.26 12.00 -2.22
C SER A 149 0.47 12.37 -3.52
N PRO A 150 1.72 12.86 -3.43
CA PRO A 150 2.56 13.11 -4.61
C PRO A 150 2.74 11.88 -5.50
N HIS A 151 2.68 10.67 -4.94
CA HIS A 151 2.87 9.44 -5.70
C HIS A 151 1.76 9.18 -6.71
N LEU A 152 0.58 9.81 -6.58
CA LEU A 152 -0.54 9.62 -7.51
C LEU A 152 -0.54 10.60 -8.68
N GLU A 153 0.29 11.64 -8.65
CA GLU A 153 0.25 12.76 -9.61
C GLU A 153 0.36 12.31 -11.07
N ALA A 154 1.43 11.60 -11.45
CA ALA A 154 1.59 11.11 -12.82
C ALA A 154 0.53 10.06 -13.21
N PHE A 155 0.08 9.22 -12.27
CA PHE A 155 -0.98 8.25 -12.53
C PHE A 155 -2.28 8.96 -12.90
N LYS A 156 -2.64 10.00 -12.14
CA LYS A 156 -3.81 10.84 -12.40
C LYS A 156 -3.66 11.60 -13.72
N ALA A 157 -2.51 12.24 -13.95
CA ALA A 157 -2.24 12.99 -15.18
C ALA A 157 -2.34 12.10 -16.43
N LYS A 158 -1.85 10.87 -16.32
CA LYS A 158 -1.93 9.87 -17.40
C LYS A 158 -3.24 9.10 -17.39
N GLY A 159 -4.14 9.24 -16.42
CA GLY A 159 -5.40 8.52 -16.34
C GLY A 159 -5.25 7.01 -16.10
N TYR A 160 -4.25 6.58 -15.33
CA TYR A 160 -4.16 5.22 -14.79
C TYR A 160 -5.02 5.11 -13.53
N GLU A 161 -5.82 4.05 -13.45
CA GLU A 161 -6.56 3.72 -12.23
C GLU A 161 -5.61 3.23 -11.14
N VAL A 162 -5.79 3.68 -9.90
CA VAL A 162 -5.01 3.27 -8.73
C VAL A 162 -5.97 2.79 -7.65
N LEU A 163 -5.75 1.58 -7.13
CA LEU A 163 -6.48 1.07 -5.96
C LEU A 163 -6.06 1.85 -4.71
N LEU A 164 -7.03 2.27 -3.91
CA LEU A 164 -6.85 3.03 -2.68
C LEU A 164 -7.12 2.11 -1.49
N LEU A 165 -6.06 1.64 -0.87
CA LEU A 165 -6.09 0.61 0.15
C LEU A 165 -5.86 1.23 1.52
N THR A 166 -6.90 1.24 2.36
CA THR A 166 -6.90 2.01 3.61
C THR A 166 -7.01 1.16 4.88
N ASP A 167 -7.24 -0.14 4.75
CA ASP A 167 -7.30 -1.00 5.94
C ASP A 167 -5.89 -1.42 6.35
N PRO A 168 -5.58 -1.55 7.66
CA PRO A 168 -4.26 -2.01 8.11
C PRO A 168 -3.85 -3.37 7.54
N VAL A 169 -4.81 -4.26 7.28
CA VAL A 169 -4.55 -5.57 6.64
C VAL A 169 -4.00 -5.41 5.22
N ASP A 170 -4.33 -4.30 4.55
CA ASP A 170 -3.91 -4.03 3.18
C ASP A 170 -2.40 -3.83 3.04
N GLU A 171 -1.78 -3.20 4.04
CA GLU A 171 -0.33 -2.99 4.07
C GLU A 171 0.47 -4.31 4.07
N ILE A 172 -0.16 -5.40 4.55
CA ILE A 172 0.50 -6.68 4.72
C ILE A 172 0.18 -7.62 3.54
N TRP A 173 -1.08 -7.73 3.12
CA TRP A 173 -1.44 -8.72 2.09
C TRP A 173 -0.87 -8.37 0.72
N VAL A 174 -0.73 -7.10 0.37
CA VAL A 174 -0.10 -6.66 -0.90
C VAL A 174 1.38 -7.03 -0.99
N GLY A 175 2.03 -7.33 0.14
CA GLY A 175 3.39 -7.88 0.17
C GLY A 175 3.45 -9.39 -0.01
N GLN A 176 2.31 -10.10 0.10
CA GLN A 176 2.20 -11.56 -0.04
C GLN A 176 1.60 -11.97 -1.38
N VAL A 177 0.71 -11.14 -1.94
CA VAL A 177 0.08 -11.38 -3.25
C VAL A 177 0.91 -10.70 -4.33
N SER A 178 1.47 -11.49 -5.25
CA SER A 178 2.31 -10.97 -6.33
C SER A 178 1.52 -10.46 -7.53
N GLU A 179 0.43 -11.14 -7.90
CA GLU A 179 -0.32 -10.87 -9.12
C GLU A 179 -1.80 -11.28 -9.02
N PHE A 180 -2.59 -10.78 -9.96
CA PHE A 180 -3.96 -11.22 -10.22
C PHE A 180 -4.15 -11.36 -11.73
N ASP A 181 -4.60 -12.54 -12.19
CA ASP A 181 -4.81 -12.84 -13.62
C ASP A 181 -3.56 -12.55 -14.48
N GLY A 182 -2.38 -12.93 -13.97
CA GLY A 182 -1.08 -12.68 -14.60
C GLY A 182 -0.64 -11.21 -14.63
N LYS A 183 -1.36 -10.31 -13.94
CA LYS A 183 -1.01 -8.88 -13.81
C LYS A 183 -0.35 -8.62 -12.46
N PRO A 184 0.94 -8.23 -12.41
CA PRO A 184 1.62 -7.93 -11.15
C PRO A 184 0.97 -6.75 -10.42
N LEU A 185 0.92 -6.81 -9.10
CA LEU A 185 0.53 -5.67 -8.26
C LEU A 185 1.74 -4.76 -8.04
N GLN A 186 1.59 -3.46 -8.27
CA GLN A 186 2.66 -2.47 -8.13
C GLN A 186 2.21 -1.31 -7.24
N SER A 187 2.97 -1.07 -6.17
CA SER A 187 2.77 0.12 -5.33
C SER A 187 3.23 1.37 -6.07
N VAL A 188 2.44 2.44 -5.99
CA VAL A 188 2.83 3.77 -6.50
C VAL A 188 3.96 4.41 -5.69
N ALA A 189 4.17 3.95 -4.45
CA ALA A 189 5.16 4.49 -3.50
C ALA A 189 6.43 3.60 -3.37
N LYS A 190 6.52 2.50 -4.13
CA LYS A 190 7.69 1.61 -4.12
C LYS A 190 8.36 1.50 -5.48
N GLY A 191 9.69 1.45 -5.44
CA GLY A 191 10.53 1.22 -6.61
C GLY A 191 10.35 2.25 -7.70
N GLU A 192 10.89 1.95 -8.88
CA GLU A 192 10.62 2.73 -10.09
C GLU A 192 9.30 2.29 -10.71
N VAL A 193 8.46 3.27 -11.07
CA VAL A 193 7.26 3.02 -11.85
C VAL A 193 7.38 3.75 -13.17
N ASP A 194 7.34 2.96 -14.22
CA ASP A 194 7.47 3.46 -15.58
C ASP A 194 6.09 3.51 -16.23
N LEU A 195 5.59 4.74 -16.42
CA LEU A 195 4.25 5.01 -16.93
C LEU A 195 4.25 5.42 -18.40
N ASP A 196 5.43 5.64 -18.98
CA ASP A 196 5.59 6.10 -20.35
C ASP A 196 5.48 4.93 -21.35
N SER A 197 4.86 5.20 -22.50
CA SER A 197 4.96 4.29 -23.64
C SER A 197 6.41 4.25 -24.17
N GLU A 198 6.75 3.23 -24.95
CA GLU A 198 8.08 3.17 -25.58
C GLU A 198 8.37 4.38 -26.47
N GLU A 199 7.34 4.90 -27.14
CA GLU A 199 7.42 6.12 -27.96
C GLU A 199 7.65 7.37 -27.11
N GLU A 200 6.92 7.52 -25.99
CA GLU A 200 7.09 8.63 -25.06
C GLU A 200 8.49 8.64 -24.43
N LYS A 201 9.01 7.46 -24.07
CA LYS A 201 10.39 7.31 -23.58
C LYS A 201 11.39 7.77 -24.62
N ALA A 202 11.27 7.28 -25.84
CA ALA A 202 12.19 7.65 -26.92
C ALA A 202 12.17 9.16 -27.20
N ALA A 203 10.99 9.79 -27.13
CA ALA A 203 10.85 11.23 -27.31
C ALA A 203 11.44 12.05 -26.16
N GLN A 204 11.35 11.57 -24.92
CA GLN A 204 11.81 12.29 -23.72
C GLN A 204 13.24 11.93 -23.30
N GLU A 205 13.85 10.90 -23.88
CA GLU A 205 15.17 10.39 -23.48
C GLU A 205 16.24 11.49 -23.54
N ALA A 206 16.25 12.29 -24.61
CA ALA A 206 17.20 13.39 -24.75
C ALA A 206 17.02 14.46 -23.66
N GLU A 207 15.77 14.87 -23.39
CA GLU A 207 15.45 15.83 -22.32
C GLU A 207 15.83 15.29 -20.94
N ARG A 208 15.58 14.00 -20.68
CA ARG A 208 15.95 13.34 -19.42
C ARG A 208 17.45 13.28 -19.22
N GLN A 209 18.21 12.92 -20.25
CA GLN A 209 19.66 12.88 -20.19
C GLN A 209 20.26 14.28 -19.99
N GLU A 210 19.68 15.31 -20.60
CA GLU A 210 20.08 16.70 -20.40
C GLU A 210 19.78 17.15 -18.96
N GLN A 211 18.56 16.92 -18.47
CA GLN A 211 18.19 17.21 -17.08
C GLN A 211 19.08 16.47 -16.09
N GLN A 212 19.38 15.19 -16.33
CA GLN A 212 20.25 14.42 -15.43
C GLN A 212 21.65 15.04 -15.33
N LYS A 213 22.19 15.56 -16.43
CA LYS A 213 23.48 16.27 -16.43
C LYS A 213 23.36 17.62 -15.72
N ASP A 214 22.31 18.37 -16.02
CA ASP A 214 22.10 19.71 -15.45
C ASP A 214 21.92 19.68 -13.93
N PHE A 215 21.24 18.65 -13.41
CA PHE A 215 20.97 18.49 -11.98
C PHE A 215 22.01 17.63 -11.25
N ALA A 216 23.01 17.04 -11.93
CA ALA A 216 23.97 16.12 -11.33
C ALA A 216 24.66 16.66 -10.06
N ASP A 217 25.13 17.91 -10.13
CA ASP A 217 25.79 18.56 -8.98
C ASP A 217 24.83 18.77 -7.81
N LEU A 218 23.57 19.14 -8.08
CA LEU A 218 22.55 19.33 -7.05
C LEU A 218 22.17 17.99 -6.41
N LEU A 219 21.99 16.94 -7.22
CA LEU A 219 21.64 15.61 -6.73
C LEU A 219 22.72 15.06 -5.79
N THR A 220 23.99 15.19 -6.19
CA THR A 220 25.14 14.78 -5.38
C THR A 220 25.18 15.56 -4.06
N TRP A 221 25.08 16.90 -4.14
CA TRP A 221 25.08 17.75 -2.95
C TRP A 221 23.91 17.46 -2.00
N LEU A 222 22.69 17.23 -2.52
CA LEU A 222 21.54 16.85 -1.72
C LEU A 222 21.73 15.51 -1.03
N GLN A 223 22.29 14.53 -1.75
CA GLN A 223 22.57 13.21 -1.20
C GLN A 223 23.60 13.27 -0.08
N ASP A 224 24.66 14.06 -0.23
CA ASP A 224 25.67 14.26 0.82
C ASP A 224 25.07 14.98 2.04
N THR A 225 24.32 16.05 1.79
CA THR A 225 23.70 16.88 2.83
C THR A 225 22.65 16.12 3.63
N LEU A 226 21.87 15.27 2.97
CA LEU A 226 20.79 14.48 3.58
C LEU A 226 21.20 13.03 3.81
N SER A 227 22.50 12.73 3.80
CA SER A 227 23.03 11.36 3.83
C SER A 227 22.58 10.58 5.06
N ASP A 228 22.28 11.23 6.18
CA ASP A 228 21.72 10.61 7.39
C ASP A 228 20.26 10.15 7.23
N HIS A 229 19.51 10.75 6.30
CA HIS A 229 18.08 10.54 6.12
C HIS A 229 17.72 9.73 4.86
N VAL A 230 18.47 9.91 3.78
CA VAL A 230 18.19 9.31 2.47
C VAL A 230 19.39 8.50 1.98
N LYS A 231 19.14 7.46 1.19
CA LYS A 231 20.21 6.64 0.60
C LYS A 231 20.60 7.10 -0.80
N GLU A 232 19.72 7.80 -1.48
CA GLU A 232 19.86 8.21 -2.87
C GLU A 232 18.95 9.42 -3.13
N VAL A 233 19.40 10.32 -3.99
CA VAL A 233 18.60 11.43 -4.51
C VAL A 233 18.60 11.37 -6.03
N ARG A 234 17.43 11.42 -6.67
CA ARG A 234 17.29 11.33 -8.13
C ARG A 234 16.15 12.20 -8.67
N LEU A 235 16.14 12.39 -9.99
CA LEU A 235 15.01 13.05 -10.65
C LEU A 235 13.80 12.12 -10.69
N SER A 236 12.62 12.67 -10.45
CA SER A 236 11.37 11.93 -10.51
C SER A 236 10.82 11.87 -11.94
N THR A 237 10.23 10.72 -12.28
CA THR A 237 9.36 10.55 -13.45
C THR A 237 7.87 10.60 -13.09
N ARG A 238 7.53 10.66 -11.79
CA ARG A 238 6.14 10.53 -11.30
C ARG A 238 5.55 11.82 -10.71
N LEU A 239 6.38 12.82 -10.41
CA LEU A 239 5.95 14.10 -9.88
C LEU A 239 5.59 15.07 -11.02
N THR A 240 4.46 15.75 -10.90
CA THR A 240 4.03 16.81 -11.81
C THR A 240 3.98 18.16 -11.10
N GLU A 241 3.36 18.21 -9.93
CA GLU A 241 3.11 19.43 -9.16
C GLU A 241 3.94 19.50 -7.88
N SER A 242 4.20 18.36 -7.23
CA SER A 242 4.97 18.35 -5.99
C SER A 242 6.47 18.56 -6.23
N PRO A 243 7.20 19.21 -5.30
CA PRO A 243 8.64 19.43 -5.42
C PRO A 243 9.46 18.15 -5.22
N ALA A 244 9.01 17.27 -4.32
CA ALA A 244 9.72 16.04 -3.98
C ALA A 244 8.79 14.99 -3.35
N CYS A 245 9.22 13.72 -3.36
CA CYS A 245 8.63 12.63 -2.60
C CYS A 245 9.70 11.60 -2.21
N LEU A 246 9.38 10.72 -1.26
CA LEU A 246 10.24 9.65 -0.75
C LEU A 246 9.75 8.29 -1.22
N ILE A 247 10.62 7.57 -1.93
CA ILE A 247 10.32 6.25 -2.46
C ILE A 247 10.98 5.18 -1.60
N THR A 248 10.19 4.18 -1.25
CA THR A 248 10.69 2.95 -0.62
C THR A 248 11.20 2.02 -1.72
N ASP A 249 12.28 1.28 -1.48
CA ASP A 249 12.69 0.24 -2.44
C ASP A 249 11.59 -0.78 -2.71
N SER A 250 11.66 -1.45 -3.86
CA SER A 250 10.68 -2.46 -4.28
C SER A 250 10.41 -3.53 -3.20
N PHE A 251 11.46 -3.95 -2.47
CA PHE A 251 11.37 -4.93 -1.38
C PHE A 251 11.49 -4.31 0.02
N GLY A 252 11.50 -2.97 0.11
CA GLY A 252 11.64 -2.26 1.38
C GLY A 252 10.36 -2.30 2.22
N ILE A 253 10.55 -2.13 3.53
CA ILE A 253 9.48 -1.93 4.50
C ILE A 253 8.98 -0.49 4.37
N THR A 254 7.68 -0.31 4.16
CA THR A 254 7.07 1.03 4.09
C THR A 254 7.04 1.70 5.47
N PRO A 255 6.93 3.04 5.52
CA PRO A 255 6.69 3.75 6.78
C PRO A 255 5.43 3.25 7.51
N ALA A 256 4.34 2.99 6.78
CA ALA A 256 3.09 2.48 7.34
C ALA A 256 3.28 1.12 8.03
N LEU A 257 3.93 0.17 7.34
CA LEU A 257 4.21 -1.15 7.91
C LEU A 257 5.13 -1.05 9.14
N ALA A 258 6.15 -0.19 9.08
CA ALA A 258 7.04 0.02 10.21
C ALA A 258 6.32 0.61 11.43
N ARG A 259 5.38 1.55 11.24
CA ARG A 259 4.52 2.08 12.31
C ARG A 259 3.69 0.97 12.94
N MET A 260 3.08 0.10 12.12
CA MET A 260 2.30 -1.04 12.60
C MET A 260 3.15 -2.01 13.45
N CYS A 261 4.37 -2.33 13.01
CA CYS A 261 5.28 -3.19 13.75
C CYS A 261 5.71 -2.56 15.08
N ARG A 262 6.06 -1.27 15.09
CA ARG A 262 6.41 -0.53 16.31
C ARG A 262 5.25 -0.47 17.31
N ALA A 263 4.03 -0.23 16.83
CA ALA A 263 2.82 -0.27 17.67
C ALA A 263 2.59 -1.66 18.31
N SER A 264 3.10 -2.71 17.66
CA SER A 264 3.07 -4.10 18.17
C SER A 264 4.28 -4.45 19.05
N GLY A 265 5.12 -3.47 19.41
CA GLY A 265 6.31 -3.65 20.25
C GLY A 265 7.53 -4.21 19.51
N GLN A 266 7.49 -4.33 18.19
CA GLN A 266 8.62 -4.80 17.39
C GLN A 266 9.51 -3.63 16.97
N VAL A 267 10.83 -3.79 17.13
CA VAL A 267 11.81 -2.85 16.60
C VAL A 267 12.06 -3.20 15.14
N VAL A 268 11.52 -2.40 14.23
CA VAL A 268 11.75 -2.55 12.79
C VAL A 268 12.65 -1.42 12.31
N PRO A 269 13.89 -1.73 11.85
CA PRO A 269 14.74 -0.74 11.22
C PRO A 269 14.11 -0.37 9.88
N VAL A 270 13.74 0.91 9.74
CA VAL A 270 13.33 1.46 8.45
C VAL A 270 14.59 1.85 7.73
N GLY A 271 14.83 1.26 6.55
CA GLY A 271 15.95 1.64 5.71
C GLY A 271 15.80 3.09 5.23
N LYS A 272 16.94 3.74 4.94
CA LYS A 272 16.95 5.03 4.26
C LYS A 272 16.23 4.91 2.92
N ARG A 273 15.45 5.93 2.57
CA ARG A 273 14.61 5.97 1.35
C ARG A 273 15.29 6.78 0.24
N ILE A 274 14.72 6.70 -0.96
CA ILE A 274 15.16 7.48 -2.12
C ILE A 274 14.36 8.79 -2.14
N LEU A 275 15.03 9.94 -2.20
CA LEU A 275 14.38 11.23 -2.43
C LEU A 275 14.29 11.46 -3.93
N GLU A 276 13.08 11.45 -4.48
CA GLU A 276 12.83 11.87 -5.84
C GLU A 276 12.46 13.36 -5.86
N ILE A 277 13.14 14.16 -6.68
CA ILE A 277 12.86 15.59 -6.87
C ILE A 277 12.27 15.89 -8.24
N ASN A 278 11.39 16.87 -8.33
CA ASN A 278 10.76 17.30 -9.58
C ASN A 278 11.61 18.39 -10.26
N PRO A 279 12.30 18.12 -11.38
CA PRO A 279 13.15 19.10 -12.04
C PRO A 279 12.38 20.30 -12.62
N LYS A 280 11.05 20.18 -12.77
CA LYS A 280 10.19 21.23 -13.33
C LYS A 280 9.57 22.12 -12.25
N HIS A 281 9.72 21.78 -10.98
CA HIS A 281 9.11 22.54 -9.89
C HIS A 281 9.91 23.82 -9.56
N PRO A 282 9.27 24.99 -9.38
CA PRO A 282 9.96 26.26 -9.12
C PRO A 282 10.92 26.22 -7.92
N LEU A 283 10.56 25.51 -6.84
CA LEU A 283 11.43 25.33 -5.67
C LEU A 283 12.73 24.62 -6.04
N ILE A 284 12.67 23.58 -6.87
CA ILE A 284 13.83 22.77 -7.25
C ILE A 284 14.71 23.52 -8.23
N ILE A 285 14.11 24.24 -9.18
CA ILE A 285 14.83 25.14 -10.10
C ILE A 285 15.53 26.26 -9.31
N GLY A 286 14.84 26.89 -8.37
CA GLY A 286 15.41 27.93 -7.51
C GLY A 286 16.56 27.40 -6.65
N LEU A 287 16.40 26.21 -6.07
CA LEU A 287 17.44 25.55 -5.29
C LEU A 287 18.69 25.23 -6.15
N GLN A 288 18.49 24.73 -7.37
CA GLN A 288 19.57 24.48 -8.32
C GLN A 288 20.33 25.76 -8.66
N GLN A 289 19.61 26.84 -8.98
CA GLN A 289 20.22 28.13 -9.29
C GLN A 289 20.99 28.68 -8.09
N ALA A 290 20.40 28.68 -6.90
CA ALA A 290 21.05 29.16 -5.70
C ALA A 290 22.30 28.33 -5.37
N HIS A 291 22.26 27.00 -5.55
CA HIS A 291 23.42 26.13 -5.39
C HIS A 291 24.55 26.48 -6.38
N ARG A 292 24.24 26.67 -7.66
CA ARG A 292 25.23 27.05 -8.70
C ARG A 292 25.89 28.40 -8.42
N HIS A 293 25.17 29.35 -7.81
CA HIS A 293 25.67 30.71 -7.55
C HIS A 293 26.17 30.93 -6.11
N ARG A 294 26.24 29.87 -5.29
CA ARG A 294 26.61 30.02 -3.87
C ARG A 294 28.05 30.50 -3.67
N GLY A 295 28.98 30.04 -4.51
CA GLY A 295 30.42 30.27 -4.33
C GLY A 295 30.95 29.64 -3.02
N ASP A 296 31.96 30.26 -2.40
CA ASP A 296 32.50 29.86 -1.10
C ASP A 296 31.85 30.64 0.07
N ASP A 297 30.59 31.06 -0.09
CA ASP A 297 29.85 31.81 0.92
C ASP A 297 29.23 30.86 1.94
N ASP A 298 29.79 30.86 3.16
CA ASP A 298 29.34 30.01 4.26
C ASP A 298 27.89 30.28 4.66
N ALA A 299 27.44 31.54 4.63
CA ALA A 299 26.08 31.90 5.02
C ALA A 299 25.05 31.38 4.00
N LYS A 300 25.34 31.53 2.70
CA LYS A 300 24.49 30.96 1.63
C LYS A 300 24.49 29.44 1.66
N SER A 301 25.63 28.83 2.00
CA SER A 301 25.74 27.38 2.12
C SER A 301 24.88 26.85 3.26
N ALA A 302 24.92 27.49 4.44
CA ALA A 302 24.06 27.15 5.57
C ALA A 302 22.57 27.29 5.21
N GLU A 303 22.21 28.38 4.56
CA GLU A 303 20.86 28.59 4.05
C GLU A 303 20.41 27.47 3.10
N LEU A 304 21.23 27.10 2.11
CA LEU A 304 20.90 26.01 1.20
C LEU A 304 20.65 24.69 1.96
N THR A 305 21.49 24.37 2.95
CA THR A 305 21.31 23.21 3.82
C THR A 305 19.96 23.25 4.55
N GLU A 306 19.57 24.38 5.14
CA GLU A 306 18.24 24.52 5.76
C GLU A 306 17.11 24.26 4.76
N THR A 307 17.24 24.74 3.52
CA THR A 307 16.24 24.50 2.47
C THR A 307 16.16 23.03 2.07
N ALA A 308 17.30 22.33 2.02
CA ALA A 308 17.33 20.88 1.75
C ALA A 308 16.65 20.08 2.87
N GLU A 309 16.90 20.44 4.14
CA GLU A 309 16.21 19.82 5.29
C GLU A 309 14.70 20.09 5.27
N LEU A 310 14.28 21.31 4.92
CA LEU A 310 12.87 21.65 4.77
C LEU A 310 12.21 20.88 3.61
N LEU A 311 12.89 20.77 2.47
CA LEU A 311 12.41 19.99 1.33
C LEU A 311 12.15 18.53 1.74
N TYR A 312 13.11 17.92 2.44
CA TYR A 312 12.97 16.56 2.98
C TYR A 312 11.81 16.45 3.98
N GLY A 313 11.71 17.38 4.93
CA GLY A 313 10.63 17.38 5.92
C GLY A 313 9.25 17.57 5.29
N THR A 314 9.12 18.41 4.26
CA THR A 314 7.88 18.55 3.49
C THR A 314 7.52 17.27 2.75
N ALA A 315 8.50 16.59 2.15
CA ALA A 315 8.28 15.29 1.50
C ALA A 315 7.77 14.22 2.50
N LEU A 316 8.34 14.17 3.71
CA LEU A 316 7.84 13.30 4.79
C LEU A 316 6.38 13.58 5.14
N LEU A 317 6.05 14.85 5.35
CA LEU A 317 4.70 15.27 5.73
C LEU A 317 3.67 14.98 4.63
N ALA A 318 4.05 15.14 3.36
CA ALA A 318 3.18 14.86 2.22
C ALA A 318 2.77 13.38 2.14
N GLU A 319 3.56 12.48 2.73
CA GLU A 319 3.27 11.05 2.83
C GLU A 319 2.59 10.66 4.15
N GLY A 320 2.30 11.64 5.01
CA GLY A 320 1.75 11.43 6.34
C GLY A 320 2.75 10.83 7.33
N ASP A 321 4.05 11.01 7.09
CA ASP A 321 5.08 10.70 8.07
C ASP A 321 5.44 11.95 8.89
N ILE A 322 6.12 11.74 10.02
CA ILE A 322 6.49 12.82 10.94
C ILE A 322 8.02 13.00 10.90
N PRO A 323 8.53 14.25 10.77
CA PRO A 323 9.95 14.51 10.92
C PRO A 323 10.52 13.97 12.24
N GLU A 324 11.76 13.49 12.22
CA GLU A 324 12.43 12.95 13.42
C GLU A 324 12.50 13.98 14.56
N ASP A 325 12.75 15.24 14.21
CA ASP A 325 12.68 16.38 15.12
C ASP A 325 11.68 17.43 14.59
N PRO A 326 10.40 17.34 14.99
CA PRO A 326 9.38 18.29 14.58
C PRO A 326 9.67 19.73 15.05
N ALA A 327 10.37 19.89 16.19
CA ALA A 327 10.69 21.21 16.73
C ALA A 327 11.78 21.90 15.88
N LYS A 328 12.82 21.16 15.49
CA LYS A 328 13.83 21.65 14.54
C LYS A 328 13.20 22.04 13.21
N PHE A 329 12.36 21.16 12.63
CA PHE A 329 11.66 21.46 11.38
C PHE A 329 10.81 22.74 11.47
N ALA A 330 10.02 22.88 12.53
CA ALA A 330 9.20 24.08 12.75
C ALA A 330 10.05 25.34 12.94
N GLY A 331 11.17 25.24 13.65
CA GLY A 331 12.12 26.34 13.85
C GLY A 331 12.76 26.81 12.54
N LEU A 332 13.20 25.88 11.69
CA LEU A 332 13.74 26.17 10.37
C LEU A 332 12.70 26.86 9.47
N LEU A 333 11.47 26.34 9.48
CA LEU A 333 10.37 26.91 8.71
C LEU A 333 10.06 28.34 9.17
N ALA A 334 9.93 28.56 10.48
CA ALA A 334 9.67 29.88 11.03
C ALA A 334 10.82 30.86 10.72
N GLY A 335 12.08 30.42 10.86
CA GLY A 335 13.25 31.22 10.52
C GLY A 335 13.28 31.62 9.05
N ARG A 336 12.94 30.70 8.15
CA ARG A 336 12.82 30.97 6.71
C ARG A 336 11.72 31.97 6.38
N LEU A 337 10.53 31.80 6.98
CA LEU A 337 9.41 32.71 6.78
C LEU A 337 9.74 34.12 7.31
N ALA A 338 10.39 34.24 8.46
CA ALA A 338 10.77 35.53 9.04
C ALA A 338 11.73 36.34 8.15
N ARG A 339 12.58 35.68 7.35
CA ARG A 339 13.48 36.34 6.38
C ARG A 339 12.79 36.76 5.09
N SER A 340 11.56 36.30 4.86
CA SER A 340 10.79 36.57 3.64
C SER A 340 9.79 37.73 3.77
N VAL A 341 9.59 38.24 4.99
CA VAL A 341 8.71 39.37 5.33
C VAL A 341 9.55 40.61 5.61
#